data_AF-A0A1X0G367-F1
#
_entry.id   AF-A0A1X0G367-F1
#
_cell.length_a   1.000
_cell.length_b   1.000
_cell.length_c   1.000
_cell.angle_alpha   90.00
_cell.angle_beta   90.00
_cell.angle_gamma   90.00
#
_symmetry.space_group_name_H-M   'P 1'
#
loop_
_entity.id
_entity.type
_entity.pdbx_description
1 polymer ?
#
loop_
_entity_poly.entity_id
_entity_poly.type
_entity_poly.pdbx_seq_one_letter_code
_entity_poly.pdbx_strand_id
1 'polypeptide(L)'
;MGMEIAMLHRRLAAALAAGALLVSGCSQSRPVATSAAPTTQMSVTAPAAPVRGDQVTIDGFAFAPTTLTVSAGTTVTWTNRDEEPHTVAASDGSFHSPGMGTGATFTHTFSTAGTFDYVCSIHPMMRGTVVVTG
;
A
#
# COMPACT_ATOMS: atom_id res chain seq x y z
N MET A 1 -36.60 12.02 -17.48
CA MET A 1 -35.41 11.52 -18.21
C MET A 1 -35.16 10.11 -17.71
N GLY A 2 -35.61 9.03 -18.33
CA GLY A 2 -35.40 8.67 -19.73
C GLY A 2 -34.25 7.66 -19.78
N MET A 3 -34.54 6.38 -19.58
CA MET A 3 -33.59 5.29 -19.85
C MET A 3 -34.35 4.01 -20.21
N GLU A 4 -34.86 3.98 -21.44
CA GLU A 4 -35.12 2.72 -22.16
C GLU A 4 -33.78 2.16 -22.61
N ILE A 5 -33.42 0.93 -22.22
CA ILE A 5 -32.66 0.01 -23.08
C ILE A 5 -33.15 -1.42 -22.80
N ALA A 6 -34.01 -1.91 -23.69
CA ALA A 6 -34.42 -3.30 -23.80
C ALA A 6 -33.19 -4.21 -23.98
N MET A 7 -32.96 -5.15 -23.06
CA MET A 7 -31.99 -6.22 -23.27
C MET A 7 -32.62 -7.33 -24.09
N LEU A 8 -32.29 -7.29 -25.38
CA LEU A 8 -32.56 -8.27 -26.41
C LEU A 8 -32.02 -9.66 -26.03
N HIS A 9 -32.88 -10.68 -26.08
CA HIS A 9 -32.58 -12.06 -25.72
C HIS A 9 -31.55 -12.68 -26.68
N ARG A 10 -30.38 -13.07 -26.16
CA ARG A 10 -29.36 -13.84 -26.89
C ARG A 10 -29.88 -15.25 -27.15
N ARG A 11 -30.09 -15.58 -28.43
CA ARG A 11 -30.44 -16.93 -28.88
C ARG A 11 -29.25 -17.87 -28.70
N LEU A 12 -29.45 -18.94 -27.94
CA LEU A 12 -28.56 -20.09 -27.85
C LEU A 12 -28.57 -20.83 -29.20
N ALA A 13 -27.43 -20.90 -29.86
CA ALA A 13 -27.20 -21.81 -30.98
C ALA A 13 -26.54 -23.08 -30.42
N ALA A 14 -27.29 -24.17 -30.40
CA ALA A 14 -26.78 -25.52 -30.22
C ALA A 14 -26.54 -26.13 -31.60
N ALA A 15 -25.33 -26.62 -31.87
CA ALA A 15 -25.09 -27.62 -32.90
C ALA A 15 -23.71 -28.28 -32.76
N LEU A 16 -23.67 -29.53 -33.24
CA LEU A 16 -22.53 -30.39 -33.57
C LEU A 16 -22.02 -31.28 -32.43
N ALA A 17 -21.75 -32.56 -32.62
CA ALA A 17 -22.16 -33.61 -33.57
C ALA A 17 -21.48 -34.87 -33.02
N ALA A 18 -22.13 -36.02 -33.18
CA ALA A 18 -21.64 -37.30 -32.68
C ALA A 18 -20.45 -37.85 -33.49
N GLY A 19 -19.65 -38.69 -32.84
CA GLY A 19 -19.05 -39.86 -33.46
C GLY A 19 -17.53 -39.88 -33.55
N ALA A 20 -16.90 -40.77 -32.79
CA ALA A 20 -16.22 -41.98 -33.30
C ALA A 20 -15.23 -42.51 -32.23
N LEU A 21 -15.57 -43.67 -31.66
CA LEU A 21 -14.61 -44.49 -30.92
C LEU A 21 -13.67 -45.17 -31.91
N LEU A 22 -12.36 -44.97 -31.74
CA LEU A 22 -11.34 -45.89 -32.23
C LEU A 22 -10.31 -46.12 -31.11
N VAL A 23 -10.31 -47.35 -30.61
CA VAL A 23 -9.27 -47.89 -29.73
C VAL A 23 -8.09 -48.32 -30.60
N SER A 24 -6.90 -47.78 -30.30
CA SER A 24 -5.63 -48.37 -30.71
C SER A 24 -4.57 -47.99 -29.68
N GLY A 25 -4.10 -49.01 -28.96
CA GLY A 25 -3.04 -48.90 -27.96
C GLY A 25 -1.66 -48.93 -28.59
N CYS A 26 -0.74 -48.18 -28.00
CA CYS A 26 0.70 -48.35 -28.15
C CYS A 26 1.35 -48.12 -26.78
N SER A 27 1.98 -49.17 -26.24
CA SER A 27 2.81 -49.12 -25.03
C SER A 27 3.93 -48.08 -25.18
N GLN A 28 3.93 -47.07 -24.33
CA GLN A 28 5.00 -46.07 -24.24
C GLN A 28 5.48 -45.98 -22.79
N SER A 29 6.77 -46.24 -22.64
CA SER A 29 7.51 -46.23 -21.38
C SER A 29 7.31 -44.91 -20.63
N ARG A 30 6.93 -44.99 -19.35
CA ARG A 30 6.74 -43.83 -18.47
C ARG A 30 8.06 -43.05 -18.35
N PRO A 31 8.13 -41.77 -18.73
CA PRO A 31 9.17 -40.90 -18.20
C PRO A 31 8.88 -40.69 -16.72
N VAL A 32 9.87 -40.88 -15.86
CA VAL A 32 9.81 -40.43 -14.47
C VAL A 32 9.75 -38.92 -14.51
N ALA A 33 8.57 -38.36 -14.30
CA ALA A 33 8.40 -36.93 -14.07
C ALA A 33 9.03 -36.64 -12.70
N THR A 34 10.28 -36.16 -12.71
CA THR A 34 10.84 -35.44 -11.57
C THR A 34 9.98 -34.19 -11.40
N SER A 35 9.00 -34.28 -10.51
CA SER A 35 8.18 -33.16 -10.09
C SER A 35 9.11 -32.16 -9.40
N ALA A 36 9.66 -31.22 -10.17
CA ALA A 36 10.25 -30.02 -9.61
C ALA A 36 9.10 -29.24 -8.97
N ALA A 37 9.02 -29.30 -7.64
CA ALA A 37 8.06 -28.50 -6.89
C ALA A 37 8.25 -27.02 -7.30
N PRO A 38 7.15 -26.27 -7.55
CA PRO A 38 7.26 -24.84 -7.78
C PRO A 38 7.74 -24.22 -6.47
N THR A 39 8.99 -23.78 -6.42
CA THR A 39 9.47 -22.93 -5.34
C THR A 39 8.73 -21.61 -5.47
N THR A 40 7.67 -21.43 -4.69
CA THR A 40 6.96 -20.16 -4.56
C THR A 40 7.97 -19.13 -4.06
N GLN A 41 8.58 -18.38 -4.98
CA GLN A 41 9.44 -17.26 -4.63
C GLN A 41 8.54 -16.22 -3.95
N MET A 42 8.66 -16.11 -2.63
CA MET A 42 8.05 -15.01 -1.89
C MET A 42 8.75 -13.74 -2.37
N SER A 43 8.08 -12.97 -3.22
CA SER A 43 8.49 -11.62 -3.57
C SER A 43 8.38 -10.77 -2.31
N VAL A 44 9.50 -10.55 -1.63
CA VAL A 44 9.57 -9.58 -0.54
C VAL A 44 9.51 -8.20 -1.20
N THR A 45 8.36 -7.54 -1.10
CA THR A 45 8.21 -6.15 -1.56
C THR A 45 9.17 -5.29 -0.74
N ALA A 46 10.17 -4.69 -1.40
CA ALA A 46 11.05 -3.73 -0.76
C ALA A 46 10.23 -2.55 -0.19
N PRO A 47 10.63 -1.96 0.95
CA PRO A 47 9.97 -0.77 1.49
C PRO A 47 9.87 0.30 0.39
N ALA A 48 8.73 0.99 0.33
CA ALA A 48 8.55 2.09 -0.61
C ALA A 48 9.70 3.10 -0.43
N ALA A 49 10.31 3.51 -1.54
CA ALA A 49 11.38 4.50 -1.50
C ALA A 49 10.87 5.81 -0.87
N PRO A 50 11.69 6.48 -0.06
CA PRO A 50 11.28 7.73 0.57
C PRO A 50 10.98 8.80 -0.48
N VAL A 51 9.93 9.59 -0.21
CA VAL A 51 9.50 10.70 -1.07
C VAL A 51 10.20 11.98 -0.61
N ARG A 52 10.62 12.81 -1.58
CA ARG A 52 11.18 14.14 -1.32
C ARG A 52 10.06 15.18 -1.23
N GLY A 53 10.09 16.02 -0.20
CA GLY A 53 9.10 17.06 0.06
C GLY A 53 9.09 17.44 1.54
N ASP A 54 8.19 18.32 1.95
CA ASP A 54 8.06 18.78 3.35
C ASP A 54 6.65 18.54 3.93
N GLN A 55 5.84 17.74 3.24
CA GLN A 55 4.45 17.46 3.62
C GLN A 55 4.25 15.99 3.98
N VAL A 56 3.49 15.77 5.05
CA VAL A 56 2.93 14.48 5.43
C VAL A 56 1.42 14.64 5.60
N THR A 57 0.66 13.77 4.96
CA THR A 57 -0.79 13.68 5.15
C THR A 57 -1.10 12.57 6.15
N ILE A 58 -2.10 12.77 6.99
CA ILE A 58 -2.72 11.73 7.79
C ILE A 58 -4.06 11.39 7.14
N ASP A 59 -4.19 10.19 6.60
CA ASP A 59 -5.39 9.72 5.90
C ASP A 59 -5.50 8.21 6.02
N GLY A 60 -6.70 7.69 6.28
CA GLY A 60 -6.95 6.27 6.45
C GLY A 60 -6.18 5.64 7.62
N PHE A 61 -6.04 6.36 8.74
CA PHE A 61 -5.24 5.92 9.90
C PHE A 61 -3.78 5.60 9.51
N ALA A 62 -3.18 6.41 8.63
CA ALA A 62 -1.79 6.25 8.22
C ALA A 62 -1.11 7.60 7.98
N PHE A 63 0.21 7.63 8.19
CA PHE A 63 1.06 8.74 7.73
C PHE A 63 1.50 8.48 6.29
N ALA A 64 1.30 9.45 5.40
CA ALA A 64 1.63 9.37 3.98
C ALA A 64 2.47 10.60 3.55
N PRO A 65 3.72 10.43 3.10
CA PRO A 65 4.45 9.15 3.04
C PRO A 65 4.80 8.63 4.43
N THR A 66 4.96 7.31 4.55
CA THR A 66 5.42 6.68 5.81
C THR A 66 6.86 7.09 6.15
N THR A 67 7.71 7.24 5.13
CA THR A 67 9.07 7.77 5.28
C THR A 67 9.24 9.00 4.41
N LEU A 68 9.59 10.13 5.03
CA LEU A 68 9.90 11.39 4.36
C LEU A 68 11.41 11.65 4.47
N THR A 69 12.06 12.08 3.38
CA THR A 69 13.46 12.54 3.43
C THR A 69 13.57 14.02 3.12
N VAL A 70 14.23 14.76 4.02
CA VAL A 70 14.42 16.21 3.95
C VAL A 70 15.87 16.59 4.23
N SER A 71 16.27 17.81 3.86
CA SER A 71 17.56 18.38 4.28
C SER A 71 17.45 19.04 5.66
N ALA A 72 18.55 19.08 6.40
CA ALA A 72 18.63 19.86 7.64
C ALA A 72 18.21 21.31 7.41
N GLY A 73 17.44 21.85 8.36
CA GLY A 73 16.78 23.15 8.26
C GLY A 73 15.35 23.10 7.68
N THR A 74 14.88 21.96 7.19
CA THR A 74 13.52 21.85 6.63
C THR A 74 12.45 21.85 7.72
N THR A 75 11.37 22.62 7.52
CA THR A 75 10.14 22.53 8.30
C THR A 75 9.18 21.54 7.65
N VAL A 76 8.91 20.42 8.31
CA VAL A 76 7.91 19.45 7.85
C VAL A 76 6.54 19.84 8.40
N THR A 77 5.51 19.70 7.58
CA THR A 77 4.11 19.94 7.92
C THR A 77 3.32 18.65 7.81
N TRP A 78 2.60 18.30 8.88
CA TRP A 78 1.61 17.24 8.90
C TRP A 78 0.21 17.85 8.77
N THR A 79 -0.64 17.27 7.95
CA THR A 79 -2.06 17.67 7.81
C THR A 79 -2.96 16.49 8.09
N ASN A 80 -3.89 16.63 9.03
CA ASN A 80 -4.91 15.61 9.26
C ASN A 80 -6.03 15.72 8.22
N ARG A 81 -6.28 14.65 7.46
CA ARG A 81 -7.40 14.53 6.52
C ARG A 81 -8.46 13.53 6.96
N ASP A 82 -8.21 12.79 8.04
CA ASP A 82 -9.21 11.92 8.65
C ASP A 82 -10.26 12.75 9.42
N GLU A 83 -11.42 12.15 9.63
CA GLU A 83 -12.45 12.64 10.56
C GLU A 83 -12.02 12.47 12.03
N GLU A 84 -11.17 11.47 12.30
CA GLU A 84 -10.69 11.12 13.63
C GLU A 84 -9.51 12.02 14.05
N PRO A 85 -9.43 12.45 15.33
CA PRO A 85 -8.26 13.14 15.85
C PRO A 85 -6.98 12.27 15.84
N HIS A 86 -5.87 12.91 15.48
CA HIS A 86 -4.55 12.29 15.47
C HIS A 86 -3.48 13.18 16.13
N THR A 87 -2.34 12.60 16.47
CA THR A 87 -1.16 13.34 16.91
C THR A 87 0.08 12.94 16.12
N VAL A 88 1.12 13.75 16.20
CA VAL A 88 2.47 13.43 15.74
C VAL A 88 3.40 13.49 16.95
N ALA A 89 3.90 12.34 17.41
CA ALA A 89 4.71 12.23 18.62
C ALA A 89 6.02 11.51 18.31
N ALA A 90 7.15 12.20 18.47
CA ALA A 90 8.46 11.60 18.34
C ALA A 90 8.65 10.50 19.37
N SER A 91 9.23 9.37 18.96
CA SER A 91 9.44 8.22 19.84
C SER A 91 10.46 8.51 20.94
N ASP A 92 11.38 9.45 20.70
CA ASP A 92 12.36 9.95 21.66
C ASP A 92 11.85 11.13 22.51
N GLY A 93 10.61 11.58 22.27
CA GLY A 93 10.00 12.71 22.96
C GLY A 93 10.49 14.10 22.53
N SER A 94 11.29 14.20 21.46
CA SER A 94 11.84 15.47 20.98
C SER A 94 10.78 16.45 20.45
N PHE A 95 9.64 15.96 19.96
CA PHE A 95 8.49 16.78 19.58
C PHE A 95 7.16 16.03 19.78
N HIS A 96 6.09 16.79 20.00
CA HIS A 96 4.74 16.27 20.15
C HIS A 96 3.72 17.32 19.72
N SER A 97 2.77 16.95 18.86
CA SER A 97 1.67 17.82 18.46
C SER A 97 0.50 17.75 19.46
N PRO A 98 -0.27 18.83 19.67
CA PRO A 98 -1.62 18.69 20.21
C PRO A 98 -2.46 17.69 19.40
N GLY A 99 -3.61 17.27 19.94
CA GLY A 99 -4.62 16.55 19.18
C GLY A 99 -5.08 17.38 17.98
N MET A 100 -4.94 16.82 16.78
CA MET A 100 -5.28 17.43 15.51
C MET A 100 -6.59 16.85 14.99
N GLY A 101 -7.67 17.65 14.99
CA GLY A 101 -8.91 17.29 14.28
C GLY A 101 -8.76 17.42 12.77
N THR A 102 -9.85 17.16 12.03
CA THR A 102 -9.88 17.24 10.56
C THR A 102 -9.41 18.58 10.04
N GLY A 103 -8.51 18.56 9.06
CA GLY A 103 -7.92 19.73 8.41
C GLY A 103 -6.85 20.44 9.24
N ALA A 104 -6.65 20.07 10.52
CA ALA A 104 -5.64 20.69 11.35
C ALA A 104 -4.23 20.31 10.89
N THR A 105 -3.29 21.23 11.10
CA THR A 105 -1.89 21.08 10.71
C THR A 105 -0.96 21.20 11.91
N PHE A 106 0.14 20.46 11.88
CA PHE A 106 1.26 20.60 12.80
C PHE A 106 2.56 20.75 12.01
N THR A 107 3.50 21.55 12.52
CA THR A 107 4.79 21.79 11.86
C THR A 107 5.95 21.58 12.82
N HIS A 108 7.05 21.02 12.32
CA HIS A 108 8.30 20.87 13.07
C HIS A 108 9.52 21.11 12.17
N THR A 109 10.48 21.90 12.65
CA THR A 109 11.74 22.18 11.92
C THR A 109 12.84 21.26 12.41
N PHE A 110 13.40 20.47 11.49
CA PHE A 110 14.51 19.58 11.78
C PHE A 110 15.85 20.27 11.48
N SER A 111 16.55 20.74 12.50
CA SER A 111 17.81 21.48 12.35
C SER A 111 19.04 20.60 12.16
N THR A 112 18.97 19.33 12.55
CA THR A 112 20.13 18.42 12.59
C THR A 112 19.84 17.17 11.78
N ALA A 113 20.86 16.69 11.04
CA ALA A 113 20.79 15.40 10.35
C ALA A 113 20.54 14.25 11.33
N GLY A 114 19.74 13.28 10.92
CA GLY A 114 19.30 12.19 11.79
C GLY A 114 18.10 11.43 11.25
N THR A 115 17.64 10.43 12.00
CA THR A 115 16.40 9.71 11.72
C THR A 115 15.48 9.86 12.92
N PHE A 116 14.24 10.28 12.67
CA PHE A 116 13.26 10.62 13.68
C PHE A 116 12.01 9.79 13.46
N ASP A 117 11.86 8.74 14.26
CA ASP A 117 10.67 7.88 14.25
C ASP A 117 9.59 8.49 15.12
N TYR A 118 8.35 8.47 14.65
CA TYR A 118 7.20 9.04 15.34
C TYR A 118 5.96 8.17 15.20
N VAL A 119 5.01 8.38 16.12
CA VAL A 119 3.75 7.65 16.21
C VAL A 119 2.57 8.61 16.41
N CYS A 120 1.36 8.13 16.13
CA CYS A 120 0.17 8.73 16.71
C CYS A 120 -0.02 8.18 18.14
N SER A 121 -0.15 9.07 19.12
CA SER A 121 -0.31 8.68 20.53
C SER A 121 -1.66 8.02 20.82
N ILE A 122 -2.68 8.36 20.03
CA ILE A 122 -4.05 7.82 20.16
C ILE A 122 -4.17 6.48 19.43
N HIS A 123 -3.46 6.35 18.31
CA HIS A 123 -3.49 5.21 17.39
C HIS A 123 -2.06 4.66 17.19
N PRO A 124 -1.49 3.89 18.14
CA PRO A 124 -0.06 3.54 18.13
C PRO A 124 0.41 2.61 17.00
N MET A 125 -0.52 2.08 16.20
CA MET A 125 -0.19 1.37 14.96
C MET A 125 0.29 2.33 13.85
N MET A 126 -0.09 3.60 13.92
CA MET A 126 0.37 4.64 12.99
C MET A 126 1.81 4.99 13.29
N ARG A 127 2.69 4.74 12.34
CA ARG A 127 4.13 4.98 12.45
C ARG A 127 4.62 5.72 11.23
N GLY A 128 5.53 6.66 11.43
CA GLY A 128 6.23 7.33 10.36
C GLY A 128 7.67 7.64 10.75
N THR A 129 8.47 7.99 9.76
CA THR A 129 9.88 8.33 9.93
C THR A 129 10.21 9.57 9.10
N VAL A 130 10.91 10.54 9.72
CA VAL A 130 11.60 11.60 8.98
C VAL A 130 13.09 11.31 8.97
N VAL A 131 13.68 11.20 7.78
CA VAL A 131 15.13 11.12 7.58
C VAL A 131 15.63 12.50 7.18
N VAL A 132 16.55 13.05 7.94
CA VAL A 132 17.14 14.37 7.73
C VAL A 132 18.58 14.19 7.26
N THR A 133 18.87 14.63 6.04
CA THR A 133 20.22 14.62 5.47
C THR A 133 20.91 15.95 5.73
N GLY A 134 22.24 15.94 5.76
CA GLY A 134 23.05 17.16 5.78
C GLY A 134 23.04 17.93 4.46
#